data_AF-A0A2I1YHU7-F1
#
_entry.id   AF-A0A2I1YHU7-F1
#
_cell.length_a   1.000
_cell.length_b   1.000
_cell.length_c   1.000
_cell.angle_alpha   90.00
_cell.angle_beta   90.00
_cell.angle_gamma   90.00
#
_symmetry.space_group_name_H-M   'P 1'
#
loop_
_entity.id
_entity.type
_entity.pdbx_description
1 polymer ?
#
loop_
_entity_poly.entity_id
_entity_poly.type
_entity_poly.pdbx_seq_one_letter_code
_entity_poly.pdbx_strand_id
1 'polypeptide(L)'
;MIKELKKFLFKANVLDLAVAVVIGAAFNAIVTSLVEDVITPLFLNPALKAAGVEKIAELSWHGVAYGSFLSAIINFLIVGTTLFFIVKAAKAASDFGKKYDEVEEETAPTQEELLTEIRDLLKEK
;
A
#
# COMPACT_ATOMS: atom_id res chain seq x y z
N MET A 1 10.79 -30.22 -17.71
CA MET A 1 9.63 -29.30 -17.58
C MET A 1 9.14 -29.12 -16.16
N ILE A 2 8.42 -30.06 -15.51
CA ILE A 2 7.90 -29.86 -14.13
C ILE A 2 9.03 -29.64 -13.10
N LYS A 3 10.14 -30.37 -13.20
CA LYS A 3 11.32 -30.17 -12.33
C LYS A 3 12.03 -28.82 -12.58
N GLU A 4 12.02 -28.33 -13.81
CA GLU A 4 12.64 -27.04 -14.18
C GLU A 4 11.75 -25.85 -13.80
N LEU A 5 10.43 -25.99 -13.99
CA LEU A 5 9.43 -25.05 -13.50
C LEU A 5 9.50 -24.94 -11.97
N LYS A 6 9.59 -26.07 -11.28
CA LYS A 6 9.84 -26.10 -9.83
C LYS A 6 11.13 -25.31 -9.52
N LYS A 7 12.25 -25.66 -10.14
CA LYS A 7 13.54 -24.97 -9.90
C LYS A 7 13.52 -23.47 -10.23
N PHE A 8 12.69 -23.04 -11.17
CA PHE A 8 12.47 -21.63 -11.51
C PHE A 8 11.59 -20.90 -10.48
N LEU A 9 10.47 -21.49 -10.06
CA LEU A 9 9.56 -20.93 -9.06
C LEU A 9 10.18 -20.87 -7.66
N PHE A 10 11.06 -21.82 -7.32
CA PHE A 10 11.79 -21.86 -6.05
C PHE A 10 13.05 -20.98 -6.04
N LYS A 11 13.29 -20.14 -7.07
CA LYS A 11 14.20 -19.00 -6.89
C LYS A 11 13.53 -18.02 -5.93
N ALA A 12 14.17 -17.76 -4.78
CA ALA A 12 13.66 -16.90 -3.71
C ALA A 12 12.99 -15.61 -4.22
N ASN A 13 13.63 -14.92 -5.16
CA ASN A 13 13.12 -13.67 -5.74
C ASN A 13 11.75 -13.77 -6.46
N VAL A 14 11.35 -14.93 -6.98
CA VAL A 14 10.06 -15.09 -7.70
C VAL A 14 8.92 -15.34 -6.73
N LEU A 15 9.16 -16.11 -5.67
CA LEU A 15 8.16 -16.42 -4.66
C LEU A 15 7.81 -15.16 -3.84
N ASP A 16 8.82 -14.42 -3.39
CA ASP A 16 8.63 -13.20 -2.60
C ASP A 16 7.92 -12.11 -3.42
N LEU A 17 8.28 -11.97 -4.70
CA LEU A 17 7.59 -11.09 -5.62
C LEU A 17 6.12 -11.50 -5.82
N ALA A 18 5.84 -12.79 -5.99
CA ALA A 18 4.48 -13.28 -6.16
C ALA A 18 3.61 -13.00 -4.92
N VAL A 19 4.16 -13.22 -3.72
CA VAL A 19 3.49 -12.92 -2.46
C VAL A 19 3.24 -11.42 -2.33
N ALA A 20 4.23 -10.58 -2.60
CA ALA A 20 4.09 -9.13 -2.54
C ALA A 20 2.99 -8.60 -3.48
N VAL A 21 2.92 -9.11 -4.72
CA VAL A 21 1.88 -8.72 -5.69
C VAL A 21 0.49 -9.15 -5.22
N VAL A 22 0.34 -10.37 -4.71
CA VAL A 22 -0.96 -10.88 -4.23
C VAL A 22 -1.44 -10.11 -3.00
N ILE A 23 -0.55 -9.86 -2.04
CA ILE A 23 -0.87 -9.06 -0.84
C ILE A 23 -1.19 -7.62 -1.24
N GLY A 24 -0.43 -7.02 -2.15
CA GLY A 24 -0.69 -5.67 -2.66
C GLY A 24 -2.06 -5.55 -3.32
N ALA A 25 -2.45 -6.54 -4.14
CA ALA A 25 -3.77 -6.58 -4.77
C ALA A 25 -4.90 -6.73 -3.74
N ALA A 26 -4.75 -7.62 -2.77
CA ALA A 26 -5.73 -7.83 -1.72
C ALA A 26 -5.89 -6.59 -0.82
N PHE A 27 -4.77 -5.95 -0.46
CA PHE A 27 -4.77 -4.72 0.32
C PHE A 27 -5.43 -3.57 -0.45
N ASN A 28 -5.12 -3.42 -1.74
CA ASN A 28 -5.78 -2.43 -2.58
C ASN A 28 -7.31 -2.63 -2.61
N ALA A 29 -7.80 -3.87 -2.71
CA ALA A 29 -9.23 -4.16 -2.68
C ALA A 29 -9.89 -3.70 -1.36
N ILE A 30 -9.23 -3.87 -0.22
CA ILE A 30 -9.73 -3.38 1.09
C ILE A 30 -9.81 -1.85 1.10
N VAL A 31 -8.76 -1.17 0.61
CA VAL A 31 -8.73 0.30 0.53
C VAL A 31 -9.81 0.82 -0.41
N THR A 32 -9.96 0.21 -1.58
CA THR A 32 -11.01 0.55 -2.54
C THR A 32 -12.40 0.40 -1.91
N SER A 33 -12.69 -0.73 -1.26
CA SER A 33 -13.97 -0.95 -0.57
C SER A 33 -14.22 0.08 0.54
N LEU A 34 -13.22 0.42 1.35
CA LEU A 34 -13.38 1.48 2.35
C LEU A 34 -13.75 2.83 1.70
N VAL A 35 -13.13 3.17 0.58
CA VAL A 35 -13.37 4.44 -0.09
C VAL A 35 -14.74 4.46 -0.77
N GLU A 36 -15.06 3.42 -1.55
CA GLU A 36 -16.28 3.35 -2.35
C GLU A 36 -17.50 3.05 -1.50
N ASP A 37 -17.40 2.12 -0.54
CA ASP A 37 -18.55 1.62 0.23
C ASP A 37 -18.78 2.38 1.54
N VAL A 38 -17.77 3.07 2.07
CA VAL A 38 -17.88 3.77 3.37
C VAL A 38 -17.67 5.27 3.22
N ILE A 39 -16.50 5.71 2.74
CA ILE A 39 -16.16 7.13 2.71
C ILE A 39 -17.04 7.91 1.72
N THR A 40 -17.23 7.35 0.53
CA THR A 40 -18.02 7.99 -0.54
C THR A 40 -19.48 8.20 -0.13
N PRO A 41 -20.25 7.18 0.29
CA PRO A 41 -21.65 7.38 0.66
C PRO A 41 -21.82 8.19 1.95
N LEU A 42 -20.91 8.09 2.93
CA LEU A 42 -21.07 8.79 4.22
C LEU A 42 -20.62 10.24 4.19
N PHE A 43 -19.56 10.56 3.43
CA PHE A 43 -18.96 11.90 3.44
C PHE A 43 -19.10 12.57 2.08
N LEU A 44 -18.70 11.89 0.99
CA LEU A 44 -18.61 12.52 -0.32
C LEU A 44 -19.98 12.80 -0.92
N ASN A 45 -20.91 11.84 -0.90
CA ASN A 45 -22.23 11.99 -1.48
C ASN A 45 -23.00 13.16 -0.82
N PRO A 46 -23.13 13.23 0.53
CA PRO A 46 -23.75 14.37 1.18
C PRO A 46 -23.06 15.71 0.89
N ALA A 47 -21.72 15.72 0.82
CA ALA A 47 -20.97 16.93 0.48
C ALA A 47 -21.24 17.40 -0.96
N LEU A 48 -21.31 16.47 -1.93
CA LEU A 48 -21.64 16.75 -3.32
C LEU A 48 -23.09 17.25 -3.47
N LYS A 49 -24.03 16.67 -2.71
CA LYS A 49 -25.42 17.16 -2.64
C LYS A 49 -25.49 18.58 -2.12
N ALA A 50 -24.79 18.86 -1.01
CA ALA A 50 -24.76 20.19 -0.41
C ALA A 50 -24.12 21.25 -1.33
N ALA A 51 -23.13 20.84 -2.14
CA ALA A 51 -22.50 21.71 -3.13
C ALA A 51 -23.30 21.87 -4.44
N GLY A 52 -24.41 21.13 -4.61
CA GLY A 52 -25.22 21.15 -5.83
C GLY A 52 -24.53 20.51 -7.05
N VAL A 53 -23.48 19.70 -6.83
CA VAL A 53 -22.64 19.12 -7.89
C VAL A 53 -22.74 17.58 -7.88
N GLU A 54 -23.95 17.05 -7.76
CA GLU A 54 -24.20 15.60 -7.66
C GLU A 54 -23.76 14.80 -8.90
N LYS A 55 -23.63 15.48 -10.04
CA LYS A 55 -23.38 14.88 -11.36
C LYS A 55 -22.11 15.42 -12.03
N ILE A 56 -21.02 15.55 -11.27
CA ILE A 56 -19.72 15.99 -11.84
C ILE A 56 -19.34 15.11 -13.04
N ALA A 57 -19.58 13.80 -12.97
CA ALA A 57 -19.28 12.85 -14.03
C ALA A 57 -20.03 13.11 -15.35
N GLU A 58 -21.19 13.77 -15.32
CA GLU A 58 -22.04 14.04 -16.49
C GLU A 58 -21.68 15.35 -17.19
N LEU A 59 -20.75 16.13 -16.63
CA LEU A 59 -20.30 17.39 -17.23
C LEU A 59 -19.65 17.13 -18.59
N SER A 60 -20.18 17.79 -19.61
CA SER A 60 -19.64 17.76 -20.96
C SER A 60 -19.64 19.14 -21.59
N TRP A 61 -18.62 19.44 -22.37
CA TRP A 61 -18.48 20.68 -23.13
C TRP A 61 -18.27 20.33 -24.60
N HIS A 62 -19.23 20.68 -25.46
CA HIS A 62 -19.14 20.46 -26.92
C HIS A 62 -18.74 19.04 -27.32
N GLY A 63 -19.30 18.03 -26.63
CA GLY A 63 -19.00 16.61 -26.89
C GLY A 63 -17.80 16.05 -26.12
N VAL A 64 -17.05 16.87 -25.38
CA VAL A 64 -15.95 16.42 -24.51
C VAL A 64 -16.48 16.17 -23.10
N ALA A 65 -16.58 14.91 -22.69
CA ALA A 65 -17.04 14.49 -21.35
C ALA A 65 -15.94 14.61 -20.28
N TYR A 66 -15.50 15.84 -20.00
CA TYR A 66 -14.47 16.14 -19.00
C TYR A 66 -14.88 15.80 -17.56
N GLY A 67 -16.19 15.66 -17.32
CA GLY A 67 -16.74 15.26 -16.03
C GLY A 67 -16.19 13.92 -15.53
N SER A 68 -16.06 12.93 -16.42
CA SER A 68 -15.51 11.62 -16.07
C SER A 68 -14.05 11.70 -15.62
N PHE A 69 -13.24 12.50 -16.30
CA PHE A 69 -11.85 12.75 -15.94
C PHE A 69 -11.73 13.48 -14.60
N LEU A 70 -12.54 14.51 -14.40
CA LEU A 70 -12.58 15.25 -13.12
C LEU A 70 -13.02 14.34 -11.96
N SER A 71 -14.01 13.48 -12.19
CA SER A 71 -14.44 12.46 -11.22
C SER A 71 -13.31 11.49 -10.88
N ALA A 72 -12.51 11.07 -11.87
CA ALA A 72 -11.36 10.20 -11.64
C ALA A 72 -10.26 10.88 -10.81
N ILE A 73 -9.99 12.17 -11.03
CA ILE A 73 -9.05 12.96 -10.21
C ILE A 73 -9.55 13.05 -8.77
N ILE A 74 -10.83 13.36 -8.57
CA ILE A 74 -11.42 13.44 -7.22
C ILE A 74 -11.30 12.09 -6.52
N ASN A 75 -11.65 10.99 -7.20
CA ASN A 75 -11.51 9.64 -6.65
C ASN A 75 -10.06 9.33 -6.26
N PHE A 76 -9.09 9.64 -7.12
CA PHE A 76 -7.66 9.45 -6.83
C PHE A 76 -7.22 10.22 -5.57
N LEU A 77 -7.63 11.48 -5.43
CA LEU A 77 -7.32 12.29 -4.24
C LEU A 77 -7.94 11.69 -2.97
N ILE A 78 -9.16 11.17 -3.05
CA ILE A 78 -9.84 10.54 -1.90
C ILE A 78 -9.14 9.23 -1.51
N VAL A 79 -8.84 8.36 -2.48
CA VAL A 79 -8.14 7.10 -2.22
C VAL A 79 -6.76 7.38 -1.62
N GLY A 80 -5.99 8.30 -2.21
CA GLY A 80 -4.67 8.68 -1.70
C GLY A 80 -4.72 9.27 -0.29
N THR A 81 -5.69 10.14 -0.02
CA THR A 81 -5.89 10.74 1.31
C THR A 81 -6.31 9.68 2.33
N THR A 82 -7.21 8.77 1.94
CA THR A 82 -7.66 7.67 2.81
C THR A 82 -6.49 6.74 3.15
N LEU A 83 -5.67 6.38 2.16
CA LEU A 83 -4.46 5.58 2.37
C LEU A 83 -3.49 6.28 3.33
N PHE A 84 -3.30 7.60 3.19
CA PHE A 84 -2.49 8.37 4.13
C PHE A 84 -3.03 8.27 5.56
N PHE A 85 -4.34 8.38 5.77
CA PHE A 85 -4.94 8.22 7.09
C PHE A 85 -4.83 6.80 7.64
N ILE A 86 -4.99 5.77 6.81
CA ILE A 86 -4.80 4.37 7.22
C ILE A 86 -3.36 4.14 7.67
N VAL A 87 -2.37 4.56 6.86
CA VAL A 87 -0.95 4.40 7.20
C VAL A 87 -0.60 5.20 8.44
N LYS A 88 -1.14 6.43 8.58
CA LYS A 88 -0.97 7.24 9.79
C LYS A 88 -1.59 6.59 11.02
N ALA A 89 -2.78 6.00 10.90
CA ALA A 89 -3.45 5.31 11.99
C ALA A 89 -2.71 4.02 12.36
N ALA A 90 -2.24 3.25 11.37
CA ALA A 90 -1.42 2.07 11.59
C ALA A 90 -0.08 2.43 12.25
N LYS A 91 0.57 3.52 11.81
CA LYS A 91 1.77 4.05 12.45
C LYS A 91 1.48 4.52 13.87
N ALA A 92 0.42 5.29 14.11
CA ALA A 92 0.05 5.74 15.45
C ALA A 92 -0.32 4.57 16.38
N ALA A 93 -1.01 3.54 15.87
CA ALA A 93 -1.33 2.33 16.62
C ALA A 93 -0.10 1.45 16.86
N SER A 94 0.85 1.43 15.92
CA SER A 94 2.16 0.79 16.10
C SER A 94 3.03 1.58 17.07
N ASP A 95 3.00 2.90 17.07
CA ASP A 95 3.69 3.73 18.07
C ASP A 95 3.01 3.58 19.45
N PHE A 96 1.71 3.29 19.49
CA PHE A 96 0.94 3.02 20.71
C PHE A 96 1.11 1.57 21.22
N GLY A 97 1.41 0.64 20.30
CA GLY A 97 1.59 -0.78 20.58
C GLY A 97 3.05 -1.21 20.70
N LYS A 98 4.01 -0.50 20.09
CA LYS A 98 5.39 -0.98 19.96
C LYS A 98 6.37 -0.37 20.95
N LYS A 99 6.98 -1.05 21.93
CA LYS A 99 6.80 -2.33 22.67
C LYS A 99 6.25 -3.63 22.05
N TYR A 100 6.29 -3.80 20.74
CA TYR A 100 5.73 -4.95 20.04
C TYR A 100 6.41 -5.00 18.70
N ASP A 101 7.69 -5.30 18.82
CA ASP A 101 8.50 -5.87 17.78
C ASP A 101 8.86 -4.84 16.73
N GLU A 102 10.06 -4.29 16.88
CA GLU A 102 11.05 -4.49 15.83
C GLU A 102 10.55 -5.60 14.91
N VAL A 103 10.19 -5.24 13.68
CA VAL A 103 10.40 -6.22 12.63
C VAL A 103 11.93 -6.29 12.57
N GLU A 104 12.51 -7.02 13.53
CA GLU A 104 13.52 -8.00 13.22
C GLU A 104 12.89 -8.85 12.12
N GLU A 105 12.91 -8.32 10.89
CA GLU A 105 13.62 -9.11 9.91
C GLU A 105 14.95 -9.38 10.60
N GLU A 106 15.18 -10.63 11.01
CA GLU A 106 16.52 -11.17 10.99
C GLU A 106 17.05 -10.87 9.58
N THR A 107 17.47 -9.63 9.33
CA THR A 107 18.54 -9.37 8.40
C THR A 107 19.66 -10.13 9.07
N ALA A 108 19.86 -11.37 8.62
CA ALA A 108 21.04 -12.14 8.94
C ALA A 108 22.20 -11.14 8.93
N PRO A 109 23.03 -11.10 9.99
CA PRO A 109 23.95 -10.00 10.24
C PRO A 109 24.64 -9.68 8.93
N THR A 110 24.56 -8.41 8.54
CA THR A 110 25.08 -7.96 7.27
C THR A 110 26.53 -8.41 7.17
N GLN A 111 27.01 -8.66 5.96
CA GLN A 111 28.40 -9.07 5.79
C GLN A 111 29.37 -8.08 6.44
N GLU A 112 28.98 -6.80 6.51
CA GLU A 112 29.74 -5.75 7.19
C GLU A 112 29.75 -5.91 8.72
N GLU A 113 28.64 -6.28 9.33
CA GLU A 113 28.56 -6.59 10.78
C GLU A 113 29.38 -7.84 11.12
N LEU A 114 29.25 -8.91 10.34
CA LEU A 114 30.05 -10.12 10.51
C LEU A 114 31.55 -9.86 10.35
N LEU A 115 31.95 -9.05 9.37
CA LEU A 115 33.35 -8.66 9.19
C LEU A 115 33.85 -7.77 10.34
N THR A 116 32.99 -6.95 10.93
CA THR A 116 33.32 -6.13 12.10
C THR A 116 33.53 -7.01 13.33
N GLU A 117 32.63 -7.96 13.59
CA GLU A 117 32.79 -8.95 14.66
C GLU A 117 34.06 -9.79 14.47
N ILE A 118 34.34 -10.27 13.25
CA ILE A 118 35.57 -11.02 12.94
C ILE A 118 36.82 -10.16 13.20
N ARG A 119 36.81 -8.88 12.80
CA ARG A 119 37.93 -7.96 13.04
C ARG A 119 38.19 -7.77 14.53
N ASP A 120 37.13 -7.61 15.32
CA ASP A 120 37.25 -7.35 16.75
C ASP A 120 37.70 -8.61 17.50
N LEU A 121 37.20 -9.79 17.12
CA LEU A 121 37.71 -11.08 17.60
C LEU A 121 39.18 -11.35 17.22
N LEU A 122 39.65 -10.83 16.08
CA LEU A 122 41.06 -10.92 15.67
C LEU A 122 41.97 -9.93 16.42
N LYS A 123 41.44 -8.81 16.92
CA LYS A 123 42.20 -7.87 17.78
C LYS A 123 42.39 -8.38 19.20
N GLU A 124 41.48 -9.22 19.68
CA GLU A 124 41.56 -9.84 21.01
C GLU A 124 42.52 -11.05 21.08
N LYS A 125 43.06 -11.50 19.93
CA LYS A 125 44.11 -12.52 19.83
C LYS A 125 45.49 -11.91 19.64
#